data_AF-A0A2T3CTD2-F1
#
_entry.id   AF-A0A2T3CTD2-F1
#
_cell.length_a   1.000
_cell.length_b   1.000
_cell.length_c   1.000
_cell.angle_alpha   90.00
_cell.angle_beta   90.00
_cell.angle_gamma   90.00
#
_symmetry.space_group_name_H-M   'P 1'
#
loop_
_entity.id
_entity.type
_entity.pdbx_description
1 polymer ?
#
loop_
_entity_poly.entity_id
_entity_poly.type
_entity_poly.pdbx_seq_one_letter_code
_entity_poly.pdbx_strand_id
1 'polypeptide(L)'
;MTLFLVCDTSGSMSEGGKPFITRTVVTTIAQWMLLAGRKEQMRLCAWGTEAVFNDWTMTDDYPEHMLVCRGTSSATALTRLLGDSPSRKILLLTDGFWSSTDARHLKQWRSRLPDDSVRVIKIGADANPQLKGPDVFLAEDLFAALDEWLEAPSA
;
A
#
# COMPACT_ATOMS: atom_id res chain seq x y z
N MET A 1 9.74 11.08 -9.04
CA MET A 1 8.52 10.61 -8.32
C MET A 1 8.93 9.52 -7.33
N THR A 2 8.27 9.42 -6.19
CA THR A 2 8.52 8.36 -5.19
C THR A 2 7.25 7.52 -5.05
N LEU A 3 7.38 6.20 -5.18
CA LEU A 3 6.31 5.23 -4.94
C LEU A 3 6.42 4.70 -3.50
N PHE A 4 5.35 4.89 -2.74
CA PHE A 4 5.23 4.39 -1.37
C PHE A 4 4.38 3.13 -1.38
N LEU A 5 4.99 2.00 -1.02
CA LEU A 5 4.30 0.73 -0.81
C LEU A 5 3.95 0.63 0.68
N VAL A 6 2.68 0.83 1.02
CA VAL A 6 2.19 0.77 2.40
C VAL A 6 1.53 -0.58 2.62
N CYS A 7 2.16 -1.43 3.41
CA CYS A 7 1.65 -2.76 3.73
C CYS A 7 0.95 -2.74 5.08
N ASP A 8 -0.33 -3.03 5.09
CA ASP A 8 -1.09 -3.30 6.31
C ASP A 8 -0.53 -4.56 6.99
N THR A 9 -0.15 -4.43 8.26
CA THR A 9 0.38 -5.51 9.10
C THR A 9 -0.52 -5.76 10.31
N SER A 10 -1.78 -5.35 10.27
CA SER A 10 -2.76 -5.61 11.34
C SER A 10 -3.13 -7.08 11.46
N GLY A 11 -3.76 -7.46 12.57
CA GLY A 11 -4.16 -8.84 12.82
C GLY A 11 -5.12 -9.42 11.77
N SER A 12 -5.96 -8.61 11.12
CA SER A 12 -6.82 -9.11 10.04
C SER A 12 -6.02 -9.62 8.83
N MET A 13 -4.81 -9.10 8.66
CA MET A 13 -3.86 -9.50 7.64
C MET A 13 -3.12 -10.82 7.97
N SER A 14 -3.29 -11.44 9.14
CA SER A 14 -2.57 -12.69 9.47
C SER A 14 -3.16 -13.95 8.84
N GLU A 15 -4.43 -13.88 8.42
CA GLU A 15 -5.21 -15.03 7.94
C GLU A 15 -5.14 -15.20 6.42
N GLY A 16 -5.57 -16.37 5.93
CA GLY A 16 -5.84 -16.59 4.51
C GLY A 16 -4.63 -16.43 3.57
N GLY A 17 -3.40 -16.49 4.11
CA GLY A 17 -2.17 -16.28 3.33
C GLY A 17 -1.95 -14.83 2.89
N LYS A 18 -2.73 -13.86 3.41
CA LYS A 18 -2.62 -12.43 3.09
C LYS A 18 -1.20 -11.86 3.22
N PRO A 19 -0.35 -12.22 4.22
CA PRO A 19 1.01 -11.69 4.29
C PRO A 19 1.86 -12.11 3.09
N PHE A 20 1.64 -13.33 2.58
CA PHE A 20 2.33 -13.85 1.41
C PHE A 20 1.81 -13.23 0.12
N ILE A 21 0.51 -12.93 0.02
CA ILE A 21 -0.06 -12.16 -1.10
C ILE A 21 0.58 -10.76 -1.12
N THR A 22 0.63 -10.06 0.01
CA THR A 22 1.29 -8.75 0.14
C THR A 22 2.75 -8.82 -0.28
N ARG A 23 3.51 -9.79 0.23
CA ARG A 23 4.91 -10.04 -0.20
C ARG A 23 5.02 -10.23 -1.71
N THR A 24 4.17 -11.06 -2.30
CA THR A 24 4.17 -11.33 -3.75
C THR A 24 3.87 -10.05 -4.53
N VAL A 25 2.90 -9.24 -4.12
CA VAL A 25 2.61 -7.96 -4.78
C VAL A 25 3.82 -7.03 -4.73
N VAL A 26 4.41 -6.83 -3.54
CA VAL A 26 5.58 -5.93 -3.36
C VAL A 26 6.76 -6.38 -4.22
N THR A 27 7.09 -7.67 -4.18
CA THR A 27 8.21 -8.24 -4.94
C THR A 27 7.97 -8.22 -6.45
N THR A 28 6.72 -8.43 -6.89
CA THR A 28 6.35 -8.32 -8.31
C THR A 28 6.53 -6.88 -8.81
N ILE A 29 6.09 -5.88 -8.05
CA ILE A 29 6.30 -4.46 -8.40
C ILE A 29 7.80 -4.15 -8.48
N ALA A 30 8.58 -4.59 -7.49
CA ALA A 30 10.02 -4.38 -7.45
C ALA A 30 10.71 -4.95 -8.69
N GLN A 31 10.39 -6.20 -9.04
CA GLN A 31 10.94 -6.87 -10.21
C GLN A 31 10.50 -6.18 -11.51
N TRP A 32 9.23 -5.80 -11.63
CA TRP A 32 8.73 -5.08 -12.80
C TRP A 32 9.42 -3.74 -13.01
N MET A 33 9.61 -2.96 -11.94
CA MET A 33 10.36 -1.69 -11.97
C MET A 33 11.82 -1.89 -12.40
N LEU A 34 12.50 -2.90 -11.84
CA LEU A 34 13.89 -3.22 -12.19
C LEU A 34 14.02 -3.63 -13.67
N LEU A 35 13.13 -4.51 -14.16
CA LEU A 35 13.13 -4.97 -15.55
C LEU A 35 12.81 -3.84 -16.54
N ALA A 36 11.97 -2.88 -16.14
CA ALA A 36 11.66 -1.71 -16.94
C ALA A 36 12.79 -0.65 -16.95
N GLY A 37 13.88 -0.84 -16.20
CA GLY A 37 14.99 0.12 -16.09
C GLY A 37 14.58 1.44 -15.41
N ARG A 38 13.51 1.40 -14.61
CA ARG A 38 12.94 2.56 -13.92
C ARG A 38 13.85 3.01 -12.79
N LYS A 39 13.92 4.34 -12.59
CA LYS A 39 14.80 5.01 -11.60
C LYS A 39 14.00 5.62 -10.44
N GLU A 40 12.70 5.42 -10.43
CA GLU A 40 11.79 5.88 -9.41
C GLU A 40 12.19 5.32 -8.04
N GLN A 41 12.17 6.17 -7.02
CA GLN A 41 12.49 5.73 -5.67
C GLN A 41 11.28 4.98 -5.10
N MET A 42 11.51 3.74 -4.67
CA MET A 42 10.49 2.95 -3.96
C MET A 42 10.77 2.93 -2.47
N ARG A 43 9.75 3.14 -1.64
CA ARG A 43 9.85 3.06 -0.19
C ARG A 43 8.81 2.10 0.36
N LEU A 44 9.25 1.14 1.16
CA LEU A 44 8.39 0.15 1.78
C LEU A 44 8.04 0.56 3.21
N CYS A 45 6.76 0.58 3.54
CA CYS A 45 6.23 0.94 4.84
C CYS A 45 5.46 -0.23 5.44
N ALA A 46 5.80 -0.60 6.67
CA ALA A 46 4.94 -1.44 7.52
C ALA A 46 3.92 -0.54 8.23
N TRP A 47 2.65 -0.91 8.18
CA TRP A 47 1.55 -0.14 8.75
C TRP A 47 0.69 -1.02 9.66
N GLY A 48 0.88 -0.88 10.96
CA GLY A 48 0.01 -1.41 12.00
C GLY A 48 -0.38 -0.28 12.96
N THR A 49 -0.22 -0.51 14.26
CA THR A 49 -0.49 0.53 15.28
C THR A 49 0.44 1.73 15.08
N GLU A 50 1.66 1.45 14.60
CA GLU A 50 2.62 2.44 14.12
C GLU A 50 2.83 2.26 12.61
N ALA A 51 3.31 3.32 11.95
CA ALA A 51 3.72 3.27 10.56
C ALA A 51 5.22 3.58 10.48
N VAL A 52 5.98 2.70 9.86
CA VAL A 52 7.45 2.79 9.82
C VAL A 52 7.96 2.42 8.42
N PHE A 53 8.90 3.22 7.91
CA PHE A 53 9.64 2.87 6.70
C PHE A 53 10.74 1.86 7.01
N ASN A 54 10.82 0.83 6.19
CA ASN A 54 11.90 -0.13 6.23
C ASN A 54 13.11 0.38 5.44
N ASP A 55 14.30 0.03 5.92
CA ASP A 55 15.54 0.11 5.14
C ASP A 55 15.56 -1.08 4.18
N TRP A 56 14.82 -0.94 3.09
CA TRP A 56 14.59 -1.97 2.08
C TRP A 56 14.73 -1.37 0.69
N THR A 57 15.37 -2.10 -0.21
CA THR A 57 15.57 -1.75 -1.62
C THR A 57 14.99 -2.83 -2.53
N MET A 58 14.80 -2.48 -3.82
CA MET A 58 14.15 -3.38 -4.79
C MET A 58 14.89 -4.70 -5.03
N THR A 59 16.16 -4.79 -4.63
CA THR A 59 16.99 -5.99 -4.75
C THR A 59 17.04 -6.82 -3.47
N ASP A 60 16.49 -6.32 -2.37
CA ASP A 60 16.48 -7.03 -1.09
C ASP A 60 15.29 -7.99 -1.01
N ASP A 61 15.47 -9.05 -0.24
CA ASP A 61 14.35 -9.92 0.15
C ASP A 61 13.29 -9.12 0.93
N TYR A 62 12.03 -9.54 0.80
CA TYR A 62 10.94 -8.92 1.54
C TYR A 62 11.16 -9.09 3.06
N PRO A 63 11.03 -8.02 3.88
CA PRO A 63 11.38 -8.10 5.29
C PRO A 63 10.53 -9.12 6.06
N GLU A 64 11.17 -10.11 6.67
CA GLU A 64 10.48 -11.22 7.35
C GLU A 64 9.53 -10.76 8.47
N HIS A 65 9.89 -9.70 9.19
CA HIS A 65 9.07 -9.17 10.27
C HIS A 65 7.71 -8.64 9.78
N MET A 66 7.59 -8.24 8.51
CA MET A 66 6.32 -7.80 7.91
C MET A 66 5.37 -8.98 7.60
N LEU A 67 5.87 -10.22 7.65
CA LEU A 67 5.01 -11.41 7.55
C LEU A 67 4.28 -11.70 8.87
N VAL A 68 4.69 -11.07 9.97
CA VAL A 68 4.08 -11.24 11.30
C VAL A 68 3.05 -10.14 11.52
N CYS A 69 1.82 -10.38 11.09
CA CYS A 69 0.74 -9.40 11.20
C CYS A 69 -0.02 -9.54 12.52
N ARG A 70 -0.18 -8.43 13.25
CA ARG A 70 -0.79 -8.37 14.60
C ARG A 70 -1.38 -6.99 14.89
N GLY A 71 -2.32 -6.94 15.85
CA GLY A 71 -2.87 -5.66 16.32
C GLY A 71 -3.80 -5.00 15.31
N THR A 72 -3.78 -3.68 15.23
CA THR A 72 -4.71 -2.88 14.43
C THR A 72 -3.97 -1.82 13.63
N SER A 73 -4.47 -1.47 12.45
CA SER A 73 -3.89 -0.41 11.62
C SER A 73 -4.40 0.97 12.03
N SER A 74 -3.47 1.87 12.38
CA SER A 74 -3.77 3.22 12.86
C SER A 74 -3.73 4.22 11.72
N ALA A 75 -4.87 4.82 11.38
CA ALA A 75 -4.92 5.84 10.34
C ALA A 75 -4.02 7.03 10.71
N THR A 76 -4.05 7.46 11.98
CA THR A 76 -3.25 8.58 12.47
C THR A 76 -1.75 8.35 12.34
N ALA A 77 -1.28 7.13 12.60
CA ALA A 77 0.14 6.80 12.44
C ALA A 77 0.57 6.92 10.98
N LEU A 78 -0.23 6.36 10.06
CA LEU A 78 0.06 6.41 8.63
C LEU A 78 0.04 7.84 8.07
N THR A 79 -1.03 8.59 8.34
CA THR A 79 -1.18 9.94 7.80
C THR A 79 -0.15 10.90 8.37
N ARG A 80 0.30 10.71 9.62
CA ARG A 80 1.43 11.45 10.21
C ARG A 80 2.75 11.13 9.52
N LEU A 81 3.02 9.86 9.20
CA LEU A 81 4.25 9.44 8.52
C LEU A 81 4.30 9.97 7.08
N LEU A 82 3.19 9.85 6.34
CA LEU A 82 3.11 10.22 4.93
C LEU A 82 2.88 11.72 4.70
N GLY A 83 2.26 12.44 5.64
CA GLY A 83 1.90 13.85 5.47
C GLY A 83 0.96 14.09 4.27
N ASP A 84 0.93 15.34 3.80
CA ASP A 84 0.04 15.79 2.70
C ASP A 84 0.85 16.25 1.45
N SER A 85 1.94 15.56 1.10
CA SER A 85 2.85 16.02 0.03
C SER A 85 2.37 15.61 -1.38
N PRO A 86 2.36 16.54 -2.36
CA PRO A 86 1.66 16.37 -3.64
C PRO A 86 2.39 15.52 -4.70
N SER A 87 3.69 15.21 -4.55
CA SER A 87 4.48 14.51 -5.59
C SER A 87 4.66 13.00 -5.34
N ARG A 88 3.73 12.38 -4.60
CA ARG A 88 3.83 11.01 -4.10
C ARG A 88 2.73 10.14 -4.70
N LYS A 89 3.10 8.92 -5.11
CA LYS A 89 2.17 7.84 -5.45
C LYS A 89 2.19 6.85 -4.31
N ILE A 90 1.02 6.51 -3.77
CA ILE A 90 0.87 5.66 -2.59
C ILE A 90 0.02 4.46 -2.97
N LEU A 91 0.60 3.27 -2.88
CA LEU A 91 -0.11 2.01 -3.05
C LEU A 91 -0.35 1.41 -1.68
N LEU A 92 -1.62 1.28 -1.29
CA LEU A 92 -2.03 0.71 -0.01
C LEU A 92 -2.40 -0.76 -0.19
N LEU A 93 -1.69 -1.67 0.48
CA LEU A 93 -1.93 -3.10 0.43
C LEU A 93 -2.60 -3.52 1.74
N THR A 94 -3.90 -3.82 1.69
CA THR A 94 -4.73 -3.99 2.89
C THR A 94 -5.95 -4.84 2.60
N ASP A 95 -6.51 -5.48 3.63
CA ASP A 95 -7.81 -6.13 3.57
C ASP A 95 -8.97 -5.18 3.95
N GLY A 96 -8.67 -3.96 4.41
CA GLY A 96 -9.64 -2.90 4.65
C GLY A 96 -10.49 -3.04 5.91
N PHE A 97 -10.17 -3.96 6.84
CA PHE A 97 -10.89 -4.11 8.10
C PHE A 97 -10.43 -3.10 9.15
N TRP A 98 -10.76 -1.83 8.92
CA TRP A 98 -10.47 -0.75 9.87
C TRP A 98 -11.64 -0.44 10.79
N SER A 99 -11.34 0.21 11.92
CA SER A 99 -12.37 0.84 12.73
C SER A 99 -13.12 1.91 11.92
N SER A 100 -14.36 2.22 12.28
CA SER A 100 -15.13 3.28 11.61
C SER A 100 -14.47 4.66 11.74
N THR A 101 -13.75 4.89 12.84
CA THR A 101 -12.96 6.10 13.09
C THR A 101 -11.77 6.17 12.12
N ASP A 102 -10.99 5.10 12.00
CA ASP A 102 -9.82 5.05 11.11
C ASP A 102 -10.24 5.15 9.64
N ALA A 103 -11.31 4.45 9.23
CA ALA A 103 -11.85 4.54 7.89
C ALA A 103 -12.26 5.98 7.53
N ARG A 104 -12.90 6.71 8.45
CA ARG A 104 -13.25 8.12 8.27
C ARG A 104 -12.00 9.00 8.14
N HIS A 105 -10.99 8.77 8.99
CA HIS A 105 -9.75 9.53 8.97
C HIS A 105 -8.97 9.32 7.67
N LEU A 106 -8.82 8.07 7.21
CA LEU A 106 -8.19 7.76 5.92
C LEU A 106 -8.91 8.41 4.75
N LYS A 107 -10.25 8.37 4.75
CA LYS A 107 -11.07 9.04 3.73
C LYS A 107 -10.82 10.55 3.71
N GLN A 108 -10.77 11.19 4.89
CA GLN A 108 -10.49 12.63 5.00
C GLN A 108 -9.07 12.97 4.53
N TRP A 109 -8.05 12.23 4.98
CA TRP A 109 -6.68 12.44 4.55
C TRP A 109 -6.54 12.30 3.03
N ARG A 110 -7.09 11.24 2.45
CA ARG A 110 -7.06 11.02 1.00
C ARG A 110 -7.74 12.14 0.23
N SER A 111 -8.82 12.73 0.75
CA SER A 111 -9.50 13.86 0.09
C SER A 111 -8.68 15.16 0.06
N ARG A 112 -7.57 15.24 0.81
CA ARG A 112 -6.64 16.37 0.79
C ARG A 112 -5.43 16.16 -0.11
N LEU A 113 -5.23 14.93 -0.59
CA LEU A 113 -4.18 14.62 -1.55
C LEU A 113 -4.66 14.94 -2.96
N PRO A 114 -3.73 15.17 -3.92
CA PRO A 114 -4.09 15.25 -5.33
C PRO A 114 -4.89 14.02 -5.78
N ASP A 115 -5.76 14.21 -6.77
CA ASP A 115 -6.47 13.11 -7.40
C ASP A 115 -5.48 12.07 -7.92
N ASP A 116 -5.87 10.79 -7.89
CA ASP A 116 -5.05 9.67 -8.36
C ASP A 116 -3.67 9.55 -7.65
N SER A 117 -3.51 10.12 -6.45
CA SER A 117 -2.30 9.95 -5.62
C SER A 117 -2.26 8.62 -4.85
N VAL A 118 -3.43 8.06 -4.54
CA VAL A 118 -3.58 6.83 -3.76
C VAL A 118 -4.36 5.80 -4.56
N ARG A 119 -3.81 4.59 -4.69
CA ARG A 119 -4.52 3.38 -5.12
C ARG A 119 -4.44 2.34 -4.02
N VAL A 120 -5.43 1.45 -3.99
CA VAL A 120 -5.52 0.37 -2.99
C VAL A 120 -5.49 -0.97 -3.70
N ILE A 121 -4.58 -1.86 -3.28
CA ILE A 121 -4.63 -3.28 -3.61
C ILE A 121 -5.30 -3.99 -2.45
N LYS A 122 -6.45 -4.58 -2.73
CA LYS A 122 -7.24 -5.36 -1.79
C LYS A 122 -6.62 -6.75 -1.63
N ILE A 123 -6.27 -7.10 -0.39
CA ILE A 123 -5.50 -8.31 -0.08
C ILE A 123 -6.37 -9.36 0.61
N GLY A 124 -6.51 -10.52 -0.03
CA GLY A 124 -7.26 -11.67 0.51
C GLY A 124 -8.69 -11.74 0.01
N ALA A 125 -9.19 -12.96 -0.18
CA ALA A 125 -10.54 -13.22 -0.69
C ALA A 125 -11.65 -12.82 0.30
N ASP A 126 -11.31 -12.79 1.59
CA ASP A 126 -12.17 -12.39 2.71
C ASP A 126 -12.08 -10.89 3.02
N ALA A 127 -11.29 -10.12 2.27
CA ALA A 127 -11.11 -8.68 2.51
C ALA A 127 -12.44 -7.92 2.47
N ASN A 128 -12.51 -6.84 3.26
CA ASN A 128 -13.70 -6.08 3.55
C ASN A 128 -14.52 -5.79 2.27
N PRO A 129 -15.75 -6.33 2.14
CA PRO A 129 -16.57 -6.14 0.94
C PRO A 129 -16.98 -4.69 0.71
N GLN A 130 -16.87 -3.83 1.72
CA GLN A 130 -17.12 -2.39 1.61
C GLN A 130 -15.90 -1.61 1.10
N LEU A 131 -14.70 -2.21 1.08
CA LEU A 131 -13.54 -1.62 0.44
C LEU A 131 -13.69 -1.77 -1.08
N LYS A 132 -14.21 -0.71 -1.71
CA LYS A 132 -14.52 -0.62 -3.14
C LYS A 132 -14.40 0.82 -3.61
N GLY A 133 -14.15 1.01 -4.90
CA GLY A 133 -14.00 2.32 -5.52
C GLY A 133 -13.22 2.21 -6.83
N PRO A 134 -13.15 3.28 -7.63
CA PRO A 134 -12.44 3.27 -8.91
C PRO A 134 -10.92 3.11 -8.77
N ASP A 135 -10.38 3.34 -7.58
CA ASP A 135 -8.96 3.23 -7.25
C ASP A 135 -8.63 1.98 -6.41
N VAL A 136 -9.61 1.09 -6.22
CA VAL A 136 -9.47 -0.15 -5.46
C VAL A 136 -9.41 -1.31 -6.44
N PHE A 137 -8.32 -2.05 -6.40
CA PHE A 137 -8.02 -3.17 -7.29
C PHE A 137 -7.81 -4.44 -6.49
N LEU A 138 -8.03 -5.58 -7.11
CA LEU A 138 -7.67 -6.87 -6.52
C LEU A 138 -6.17 -7.14 -6.72
N ALA A 139 -5.58 -8.04 -5.92
CA ALA A 139 -4.18 -8.39 -6.06
C ALA A 139 -3.88 -9.06 -7.41
N GLU A 140 -4.82 -9.83 -7.95
CA GLU A 140 -4.76 -10.41 -9.30
C GLU A 140 -4.75 -9.36 -10.42
N ASP A 141 -5.31 -8.18 -10.17
CA ASP A 141 -5.40 -7.07 -11.13
C ASP A 141 -4.25 -6.07 -10.96
N LEU A 142 -3.13 -6.49 -10.34
CA LEU A 142 -2.02 -5.61 -9.98
C LEU A 142 -1.52 -4.76 -11.15
N PHE A 143 -1.30 -5.35 -12.34
CA PHE A 143 -0.77 -4.58 -13.46
C PHE A 143 -1.78 -3.56 -13.99
N ALA A 144 -3.09 -3.85 -13.96
CA ALA A 144 -4.11 -2.86 -14.27
C ALA A 144 -4.12 -1.72 -13.24
N ALA A 145 -3.82 -2.02 -11.97
CA ALA A 145 -3.67 -1.01 -10.93
C ALA A 145 -2.43 -0.12 -11.10
N LEU A 146 -1.42 -0.53 -11.88
CA LEU A 146 -0.19 0.23 -12.10
C LEU A 146 -0.14 0.92 -13.47
N ASP A 147 -0.92 0.41 -14.42
CA ASP A 147 -0.96 0.89 -15.80
C ASP A 147 -1.36 2.36 -15.87
N GLU A 148 -0.64 3.11 -16.72
CA GLU A 148 -0.67 4.58 -16.90
C GLU A 148 -0.45 5.43 -15.63
N TRP A 149 -0.48 4.82 -14.44
CA TRP A 149 -0.47 5.49 -13.15
C TRP A 149 0.91 6.00 -12.75
N LEU A 150 1.91 5.16 -12.99
CA LEU A 150 3.32 5.45 -12.72
C LEU A 150 4.01 6.07 -13.93
N GLU A 151 3.34 6.16 -15.07
CA GLU A 151 3.87 6.70 -16.32
C GLU A 151 3.50 8.16 -16.56
N ALA A 152 2.43 8.64 -15.92
CA ALA A 152 1.96 10.01 -16.08
C ALA A 152 3.06 11.02 -15.67
N PRO A 153 3.53 11.87 -16.59
CA PRO A 153 4.24 13.08 -16.22
C PRO A 153 3.27 13.95 -15.44
N SER A 154 3.72 14.50 -14.30
CA SER A 154 3.05 15.65 -13.70
C SER A 154 2.98 16.74 -14.78
N ALA A 155 1.76 16.99 -15.27
CA ALA A 155 1.45 18.09 -16.19
C ALA A 155 1.66 19.45 -15.50
#